data_AF-A0A1V5I2S6-F1
#
_entry.id   AF-A0A1V5I2S6-F1
#
_cell.length_a   1.000
_cell.length_b   1.000
_cell.length_c   1.000
_cell.angle_alpha   90.00
_cell.angle_beta   90.00
_cell.angle_gamma   90.00
#
_symmetry.space_group_name_H-M   'P 1'
#
loop_
_entity.id
_entity.type
_entity.pdbx_description
1 polymer ?
#
loop_
_entity_poly.entity_id
_entity_poly.type
_entity_poly.pdbx_seq_one_letter_code
_entity_poly.pdbx_strand_id
1 'polypeptide(L)'
;MVYFGTKLYAIKSGDGIYVSTDNGGTWAEVLNGSFVQLVIAGSYLVALGATVYRTTDGTTWTNANSNVSLNAAPYVTVLDTTIFARQNYKYIYFSTDYGTTWHNVGYELPSNQSSYGYSLERVNATVLAGSYDGVYKLVEVVK
;
A
#
# COMPACT_ATOMS: atom_id res chain seq x y z
N MET A 1 -6.42 11.86 -0.34
CA MET A 1 -6.77 12.32 1.01
C MET A 1 -7.66 11.27 1.66
N VAL A 2 -7.61 11.12 2.98
CA VAL A 2 -8.37 10.11 3.73
C VAL A 2 -8.71 10.62 5.12
N TYR A 3 -9.89 10.30 5.63
CA TYR A 3 -10.21 10.51 7.05
C TYR A 3 -9.72 9.33 7.86
N PHE A 4 -9.05 9.60 8.98
CA PHE A 4 -8.69 8.59 9.97
C PHE A 4 -9.02 9.14 11.36
N GLY A 5 -9.99 8.49 12.03
CA GLY A 5 -10.68 9.10 13.16
C GLY A 5 -11.43 10.37 12.72
N THR A 6 -11.20 11.48 13.43
CA THR A 6 -11.80 12.79 13.13
C THR A 6 -10.89 13.72 12.31
N LYS A 7 -9.71 13.24 11.92
CA LYS A 7 -8.68 14.04 11.24
C LYS A 7 -8.58 13.67 9.77
N LEU A 8 -8.25 14.64 8.93
CA LEU A 8 -8.01 14.45 7.51
C LEU A 8 -6.52 14.31 7.25
N TYR A 9 -6.12 13.34 6.43
CA TYR A 9 -4.75 13.09 6.04
C TYR A 9 -4.60 13.21 4.52
N ALA A 10 -3.50 13.82 4.07
CA ALA A 10 -3.19 13.96 2.66
C ALA A 10 -1.71 13.75 2.40
N ILE A 11 -1.40 13.20 1.23
CA ILE A 11 -0.04 13.12 0.71
C ILE A 11 0.23 14.39 -0.09
N LYS A 12 1.36 15.03 0.18
CA LYS A 12 1.96 16.03 -0.69
C LYS A 12 3.07 15.34 -1.49
N SER A 13 2.87 15.25 -2.80
CA SER A 13 3.77 14.54 -3.71
C SER A 13 5.22 15.03 -3.57
N GLY A 14 6.15 14.10 -3.35
CA GLY A 14 7.58 14.37 -3.19
C GLY A 14 8.00 14.96 -1.84
N ASP A 15 7.09 15.04 -0.86
CA ASP A 15 7.36 15.68 0.43
C ASP A 15 6.99 14.79 1.62
N GLY A 16 5.70 14.51 1.83
CA GLY A 16 5.26 13.81 3.03
C GLY A 16 3.75 13.69 3.19
N ILE A 17 3.34 13.26 4.38
CA ILE A 17 1.94 13.19 4.83
C ILE A 17 1.67 14.34 5.78
N TYR A 18 0.55 14.99 5.54
CA TYR A 18 0.06 16.11 6.32
C TYR A 18 -1.29 15.75 6.93
N VAL A 19 -1.55 16.28 8.12
CA VAL A 19 -2.81 16.14 8.86
C VAL A 19 -3.50 17.50 8.99
N SER A 20 -4.82 17.49 8.90
CA SER A 20 -5.69 18.63 9.20
C SER A 20 -6.73 18.23 10.25
N THR A 21 -6.93 19.13 11.23
CA THR A 21 -7.94 19.00 12.30
C THR A 21 -9.13 19.93 12.12
N ASP A 22 -9.15 20.72 11.04
CA ASP A 22 -10.13 21.76 10.75
C ASP A 22 -10.73 21.60 9.33
N ASN A 23 -10.88 20.35 8.90
CA ASN A 23 -11.48 19.96 7.61
C ASN A 23 -10.77 20.55 6.38
N GLY A 24 -9.43 20.66 6.45
CA GLY A 24 -8.58 21.08 5.35
C GLY A 24 -8.23 22.57 5.34
N GLY A 25 -8.59 23.32 6.38
CA GLY A 25 -8.22 24.74 6.53
C GLY A 25 -6.72 24.93 6.77
N THR A 26 -6.16 24.17 7.70
CA THR A 26 -4.73 24.16 8.04
C THR A 26 -4.17 22.73 8.04
N TRP A 27 -2.88 22.62 7.77
CA TRP A 27 -2.18 21.35 7.61
C TRP A 27 -0.85 21.37 8.34
N ALA A 28 -0.54 20.28 9.04
CA ALA A 28 0.75 20.05 9.70
C ALA A 28 1.36 18.74 9.20
N GLU A 29 2.67 18.73 8.94
CA GLU A 29 3.39 17.52 8.54
C GLU A 29 3.42 16.51 9.70
N VAL A 30 3.14 15.24 9.42
CA VAL A 30 3.20 14.13 10.40
C VAL A 30 4.17 13.02 10.01
N LEU A 31 4.56 12.97 8.74
CA LEU A 31 5.55 12.02 8.26
C LEU A 31 6.24 12.55 7.01
N ASN A 32 7.56 12.67 7.05
CA ASN A 32 8.36 13.02 5.89
C ASN A 32 8.58 11.78 5.00
N GLY A 33 8.58 11.98 3.68
CA GLY A 33 8.92 10.96 2.69
C GLY A 33 8.05 10.99 1.44
N SER A 34 8.47 10.23 0.42
CA SER A 34 7.70 10.07 -0.80
C SER A 34 6.72 8.91 -0.69
N PHE A 35 5.43 9.26 -0.64
CA PHE A 35 4.32 8.31 -0.56
C PHE A 35 3.45 8.42 -1.80
N VAL A 36 2.87 7.28 -2.19
CA VAL A 36 1.96 7.17 -3.34
C VAL A 36 0.52 7.01 -2.91
N GLN A 37 0.26 6.44 -1.74
CA GLN A 37 -1.11 6.15 -1.29
C GLN A 37 -1.24 6.13 0.23
N LEU A 38 -2.42 6.54 0.71
CA LEU A 38 -2.88 6.35 2.09
C LEU A 38 -4.11 5.45 2.07
N VAL A 39 -4.14 4.45 2.94
CA VAL A 39 -5.19 3.43 3.01
C VAL A 39 -5.49 3.11 4.47
N ILE A 40 -6.75 2.78 4.75
CA ILE A 40 -7.17 2.29 6.06
C ILE A 40 -7.19 0.76 5.97
N ALA A 41 -6.47 0.11 6.88
CA ALA A 41 -6.46 -1.34 6.99
C ALA A 41 -6.70 -1.71 8.47
N GLY A 42 -7.92 -2.16 8.78
CA GLY A 42 -8.35 -2.37 10.17
C GLY A 42 -8.28 -1.07 10.98
N SER A 43 -7.59 -1.10 12.12
CA SER A 43 -7.38 0.05 13.01
C SER A 43 -6.18 0.93 12.61
N TYR A 44 -5.53 0.64 11.49
CA TYR A 44 -4.33 1.35 11.06
C TYR A 44 -4.63 2.27 9.87
N LEU A 45 -4.04 3.45 9.91
CA LEU A 45 -3.73 4.20 8.70
C LEU A 45 -2.36 3.74 8.20
N VAL A 46 -2.31 3.36 6.93
CA VAL A 46 -1.09 2.86 6.29
C VAL A 46 -0.69 3.80 5.15
N ALA A 47 0.57 4.21 5.18
CA ALA A 47 1.23 5.01 4.17
C ALA A 47 2.08 4.10 3.27
N LEU A 48 1.80 4.16 1.99
CA LEU A 48 2.40 3.31 0.98
C LEU A 48 3.38 4.14 0.16
N GLY A 49 4.64 3.71 0.14
CA GLY A 49 5.75 4.30 -0.60
C GLY A 49 6.86 3.27 -0.77
N ALA A 50 8.10 3.72 -1.03
CA ALA A 50 9.26 2.82 -1.02
C ALA A 50 9.43 2.11 0.34
N THR A 51 9.05 2.81 1.40
CA THR A 51 8.85 2.27 2.74
C THR A 51 7.36 2.34 3.07
N VAL A 52 6.84 1.27 3.65
CA VAL A 52 5.48 1.19 4.18
C VAL A 52 5.53 1.63 5.63
N TYR A 53 4.76 2.65 5.99
CA TYR A 53 4.58 3.06 7.38
C TYR A 53 3.13 2.82 7.80
N ARG A 54 2.92 2.62 9.09
CA ARG A 54 1.59 2.55 9.68
C ARG A 54 1.49 3.30 10.99
N THR A 55 0.28 3.69 11.34
CA THR A 55 -0.03 4.39 12.58
C THR A 55 -1.42 4.00 13.10
N THR A 56 -1.60 4.02 14.42
CA THR A 56 -2.89 3.86 15.10
C THR A 56 -3.42 5.18 15.65
N ASP A 57 -2.57 6.20 15.79
CA ASP A 57 -2.88 7.50 16.40
C ASP A 57 -2.83 8.65 15.39
N GLY A 58 -2.28 8.39 14.19
CA GLY A 58 -2.08 9.37 13.14
C GLY A 58 -0.94 10.34 13.38
N THR A 59 -0.09 10.11 14.39
CA THR A 59 1.03 10.98 14.78
C THR A 59 2.35 10.23 14.93
N THR A 60 2.32 8.99 15.42
CA THR A 60 3.49 8.12 15.48
C THR A 60 3.40 7.05 14.39
N TRP A 61 4.41 7.02 13.54
CA TRP A 61 4.49 6.13 12.38
C TRP A 61 5.59 5.10 12.57
N THR A 62 5.26 3.83 12.33
CA THR A 62 6.20 2.71 12.43
C THR A 62 6.44 2.12 11.05
N ASN A 63 7.70 1.85 10.69
CA ASN A 63 8.04 1.13 9.48
C ASN A 63 7.50 -0.29 9.56
N ALA A 64 6.64 -0.65 8.61
CA ALA A 64 5.96 -1.94 8.57
C ALA A 64 6.75 -2.95 7.73
N ASN A 65 7.40 -2.55 6.63
CA ASN A 65 8.11 -3.48 5.73
C ASN A 65 9.60 -3.69 6.10
N SER A 66 9.97 -3.67 7.38
CA SER A 66 11.38 -3.76 7.81
C SER A 66 12.06 -5.08 7.44
N ASN A 67 11.28 -6.15 7.22
CA ASN A 67 11.77 -7.47 6.81
C ASN A 67 11.78 -7.68 5.28
N VAL A 68 11.28 -6.73 4.47
CA VAL A 68 11.24 -6.87 3.01
C VAL A 68 11.50 -5.53 2.31
N SER A 69 12.50 -5.49 1.44
CA SER A 69 12.75 -4.31 0.61
C SER A 69 11.80 -4.32 -0.60
N LEU A 70 10.82 -3.42 -0.64
CA LEU A 70 9.84 -3.35 -1.74
C LEU A 70 10.35 -2.54 -2.96
N ASN A 71 11.51 -1.88 -2.83
CA ASN A 71 12.10 -0.96 -3.81
C ASN A 71 11.22 0.24 -4.19
N ALA A 72 11.81 1.25 -4.85
CA ALA A 72 11.16 2.54 -5.07
C ALA A 72 9.99 2.42 -6.06
N ALA A 73 8.81 2.87 -5.61
CA ALA A 73 7.53 2.84 -6.32
C ALA A 73 6.87 1.45 -6.44
N PRO A 74 6.58 0.77 -5.32
CA PRO A 74 5.67 -0.35 -5.39
C PRO A 74 4.31 0.19 -5.85
N TYR A 75 3.73 -0.42 -6.89
CA TYR A 75 2.29 -0.38 -7.03
C TYR A 75 1.75 -1.14 -5.84
N VAL A 76 1.19 -0.40 -4.90
CA VAL A 76 0.56 -0.96 -3.71
C VAL A 76 -0.93 -0.75 -3.83
N THR A 77 -1.69 -1.74 -3.41
CA THR A 77 -3.14 -1.62 -3.26
C THR A 77 -3.58 -2.35 -2.02
N VAL A 78 -4.73 -1.97 -1.49
CA VAL A 78 -5.35 -2.62 -0.35
C VAL A 78 -6.67 -3.20 -0.77
N LEU A 79 -6.87 -4.43 -0.32
CA LEU A 79 -8.09 -5.18 -0.53
C LEU A 79 -8.53 -5.73 0.81
N ASP A 80 -9.65 -5.22 1.31
CA ASP A 80 -10.13 -5.41 2.67
C ASP A 80 -9.07 -5.00 3.70
N THR A 81 -8.42 -5.97 4.34
CA THR A 81 -7.32 -5.76 5.29
C THR A 81 -5.96 -6.19 4.73
N THR A 82 -5.93 -6.74 3.52
CA THR A 82 -4.71 -7.27 2.92
C THR A 82 -4.05 -6.20 2.06
N ILE A 83 -2.77 -5.94 2.31
CA ILE A 83 -1.96 -5.02 1.52
C ILE A 83 -1.17 -5.83 0.51
N PHE A 84 -1.22 -5.46 -0.76
CA PHE A 84 -0.42 -6.06 -1.82
C PHE A 84 0.60 -5.06 -2.32
N ALA A 85 1.86 -5.44 -2.38
CA ALA A 85 2.95 -4.60 -2.87
C ALA A 85 3.80 -5.33 -3.90
N ARG A 86 4.29 -4.59 -4.88
CA ARG A 86 5.14 -5.12 -5.95
C ARG A 86 6.62 -4.86 -5.65
N GLN A 87 7.46 -5.87 -5.83
CA GLN A 87 8.92 -5.76 -5.72
C GLN A 87 9.57 -6.00 -7.09
N ASN A 88 10.47 -5.11 -7.51
CA ASN A 88 11.28 -5.23 -8.73
C ASN A 88 10.48 -5.50 -10.01
N TYR A 89 9.26 -5.00 -10.07
CA TYR A 89 8.32 -5.22 -11.17
C TYR A 89 7.86 -6.66 -11.43
N LYS A 90 8.48 -7.65 -10.77
CA LYS A 90 8.34 -9.09 -11.04
C LYS A 90 7.57 -9.83 -9.97
N TYR A 91 7.73 -9.45 -8.71
CA TYR A 91 7.16 -10.19 -7.58
C TYR A 91 6.02 -9.40 -6.95
N ILE A 92 4.95 -10.10 -6.57
CA ILE A 92 3.89 -9.55 -5.73
C ILE A 92 4.07 -10.15 -4.34
N TYR A 93 4.08 -9.27 -3.34
CA TYR A 93 4.00 -9.61 -1.93
C TYR A 93 2.64 -9.20 -1.39
N PHE A 94 2.17 -9.92 -0.39
CA PHE A 94 0.98 -9.54 0.36
C PHE A 94 1.24 -9.57 1.86
N SER A 95 0.47 -8.78 2.59
CA SER A 95 0.48 -8.72 4.04
C SER A 95 -0.95 -8.70 4.55
N THR A 96 -1.32 -9.67 5.39
CA THR A 96 -2.63 -9.76 6.06
C THR A 96 -2.60 -9.17 7.48
N ASP A 97 -1.43 -8.72 7.94
CA ASP A 97 -1.19 -8.21 9.29
C ASP A 97 -0.76 -6.73 9.27
N TYR A 98 -1.38 -5.98 8.35
CA TYR A 98 -1.23 -4.54 8.22
C TYR A 98 0.22 -4.10 7.96
N GLY A 99 0.92 -4.89 7.15
CA GLY A 99 2.26 -4.62 6.67
C GLY A 99 3.36 -5.16 7.58
N THR A 100 3.07 -5.87 8.68
CA THR A 100 4.11 -6.36 9.62
C THR A 100 4.93 -7.49 9.01
N THR A 101 4.27 -8.42 8.33
CA THR A 101 4.88 -9.53 7.61
C THR A 101 4.40 -9.53 6.18
N TRP A 102 5.32 -9.90 5.28
CA TRP A 102 5.09 -9.91 3.85
C TRP A 102 5.40 -11.29 3.30
N HIS A 103 4.46 -11.84 2.56
CA HIS A 103 4.55 -13.15 1.93
C HIS A 103 4.58 -12.97 0.42
N ASN A 104 5.54 -13.62 -0.24
CA ASN A 104 5.59 -13.63 -1.71
C ASN A 104 4.44 -14.50 -2.24
N VAL A 105 3.72 -14.03 -3.26
CA VAL A 105 2.61 -14.77 -3.88
C VAL A 105 3.09 -15.94 -4.75
N GLY A 106 4.41 -16.09 -4.94
CA GLY A 106 5.04 -17.23 -5.62
C GLY A 106 4.98 -17.18 -7.14
N TYR A 107 4.49 -16.08 -7.71
CA TYR A 107 4.42 -15.88 -9.16
C TYR A 107 5.39 -14.79 -9.62
N GLU A 108 6.22 -15.15 -10.59
CA GLU A 108 6.94 -14.18 -11.41
C GLU A 108 5.98 -13.67 -12.50
N LEU A 109 5.72 -12.36 -12.49
CA LEU A 109 5.02 -11.72 -13.60
C LEU A 109 5.95 -11.71 -14.83
N PRO A 110 5.43 -11.97 -16.05
CA PRO A 110 6.21 -11.94 -17.28
C PRO A 110 7.01 -10.63 -17.40
N SER A 111 8.31 -10.75 -17.65
CA SER A 111 9.27 -9.67 -17.46
C SER A 111 9.33 -8.64 -18.60
N ASN A 112 8.20 -8.18 -19.15
CA ASN A 112 8.19 -7.15 -20.18
C ASN A 112 8.20 -5.70 -19.61
N GLN A 113 9.04 -5.45 -18.60
CA GLN A 113 9.65 -4.17 -18.16
C GLN A 113 8.87 -2.83 -18.21
N SER A 114 7.57 -2.77 -18.50
CA SER A 114 6.94 -1.48 -18.86
C SER A 114 5.43 -1.41 -18.62
N SER A 115 4.88 -2.17 -17.68
CA SER A 115 3.45 -2.06 -17.34
C SER A 115 3.26 -1.23 -16.07
N TYR A 116 3.03 0.06 -16.29
CA TYR A 116 2.66 1.09 -15.31
C TYR A 116 1.20 0.98 -14.81
N GLY A 117 0.55 -0.16 -15.04
CA GLY A 117 -0.85 -0.37 -14.67
C GLY A 117 -1.04 -1.83 -14.34
N TYR A 118 -0.94 -2.15 -13.05
CA TYR A 118 -1.55 -3.37 -12.54
C TYR A 118 -2.75 -2.97 -11.67
N SER A 119 -3.92 -3.49 -11.98
CA SER A 119 -5.06 -3.47 -11.07
C SER A 119 -5.09 -4.80 -10.34
N LEU A 120 -5.36 -4.78 -9.03
CA LEU A 120 -5.67 -5.99 -8.29
C LEU A 120 -7.14 -5.93 -7.88
N GLU A 121 -7.86 -7.01 -8.11
CA GLU A 121 -9.27 -7.14 -7.75
C GLU A 121 -9.51 -8.48 -7.06
N ARG A 122 -10.40 -8.50 -6.07
CA ARG A 122 -10.84 -9.73 -5.41
C ARG A 122 -12.04 -10.31 -6.11
N VAL A 123 -11.97 -11.59 -6.44
CA VAL A 123 -13.12 -12.39 -6.82
C VAL A 123 -13.18 -13.60 -5.89
N ASN A 124 -14.05 -13.55 -4.88
CA ASN A 124 -14.18 -14.55 -3.83
C ASN A 124 -12.87 -14.75 -3.03
N ALA A 125 -12.32 -15.97 -3.02
CA ALA A 125 -11.03 -16.27 -2.39
C ALA A 125 -9.83 -15.91 -3.30
N THR A 126 -10.05 -15.56 -4.57
CA THR A 126 -8.99 -15.32 -5.54
C THR A 126 -8.68 -13.83 -5.68
N VAL A 127 -7.41 -13.48 -5.84
CA VAL A 127 -6.99 -12.14 -6.27
C VAL A 127 -6.58 -12.19 -7.73
N LEU A 128 -7.13 -11.32 -8.55
CA LEU A 128 -6.75 -11.17 -9.95
C LEU A 128 -5.79 -10.00 -10.08
N ALA A 129 -4.69 -10.18 -10.81
CA ALA A 129 -3.81 -9.11 -11.23
C ALA A 129 -4.02 -8.86 -12.73
N GLY A 130 -4.65 -7.74 -13.07
CA GLY A 130 -4.67 -7.25 -14.44
C GLY A 130 -3.37 -6.53 -14.76
N SER A 131 -2.86 -6.67 -15.98
CA SER A 131 -1.73 -5.93 -16.54
C SER A 131 -2.08 -5.46 -17.95
N TYR A 132 -1.15 -4.76 -18.62
CA TYR A 132 -1.27 -4.48 -20.05
C TYR A 132 -1.26 -5.74 -20.94
N ASP A 133 -0.61 -6.82 -20.51
CA ASP A 133 -0.42 -8.04 -21.32
C ASP A 133 -1.37 -9.19 -20.96
N GLY A 134 -2.23 -9.03 -19.95
CA GLY A 134 -3.27 -10.00 -19.63
C GLY A 134 -3.84 -9.86 -18.23
N VAL A 135 -4.72 -10.79 -17.86
CA VAL A 135 -5.21 -10.95 -16.49
C VAL A 135 -4.65 -12.24 -15.93
N TYR A 136 -3.93 -12.13 -14.82
CA TYR A 136 -3.31 -13.23 -14.11
C TYR A 136 -4.11 -13.56 -12.86
N LYS A 137 -4.32 -14.85 -12.62
CA LYS A 137 -4.90 -15.34 -11.36
C LYS A 137 -3.79 -15.43 -10.32
N LEU A 138 -3.84 -14.59 -9.29
CA LEU A 138 -3.05 -14.77 -8.08
C LEU A 138 -3.86 -15.60 -7.07
N VAL A 139 -3.13 -16.39 -6.29
CA VAL A 139 -3.55 -17.55 -5.48
C VAL A 139 -4.79 -17.29 -4.59
N GLU A 140 -5.45 -18.37 -4.15
CA GLU A 140 -6.48 -18.32 -3.12
C GLU A 140 -5.94 -17.75 -1.80
N VAL A 141 -6.46 -16.60 -1.40
CA VAL A 141 -6.27 -16.05 -0.05
C VAL A 141 -7.15 -16.89 0.88
N VAL A 142 -6.55 -17.92 1.48
CA VAL A 142 -7.22 -18.72 2.52
C VAL A 142 -7.40 -17.83 3.75
N LYS A 143 -8.63 -17.84 4.30
CA LYS A 143 -9.04 -17.08 5.49
C LYS A 143 -8.24 -17.43 6.74
#